data_AF-A0A5B2TUK6-F1
#
_entry.id   AF-A0A5B2TUK6-F1
#
_cell.length_a   1.000
_cell.length_b   1.000
_cell.length_c   1.000
_cell.angle_alpha   90.00
_cell.angle_beta   90.00
_cell.angle_gamma   90.00
#
_symmetry.space_group_name_H-M   'P 1'
#
loop_
_entity.id
_entity.type
_entity.pdbx_description
1 polymer ?
#
loop_
_entity_poly.entity_id
_entity_poly.type
_entity_poly.pdbx_seq_one_letter_code
_entity_poly.pdbx_strand_id
1 'polypeptide(L)'
;MEEKLMSKKKPAYPVSEALDGYLKHYNRKSEIPIFYDDLLRFSGSVVVYDNNDEDTLWIRVYYSEFDRKEIDDSLKKVYSILHSDGSNNIHQYLNVDAVDFCTFGNSKPFRIKIRNILNDNFTYFYIKRTDASRIYGLELEHMLSPYNLNFLVYKDTLIEEHIAGIPGDEFIKNMLPKCSEPEKAQLAKEFVKFNERCMIRLLGDMRSYNYVIVPTHDFDHVVYKIRAIDFDQQCFEGKLKVYRPQFFKENYQMVEMVREKLLRDSVDQYKLEERSMVAKRILSSGNRIKKLRAICKEDTISTEENIALLKEQIGTLTSDSNFSKCKTMGEVLDLALNFVRRNYEDVSMKQIIEQNIKI
;
A
#
# COMPACT_ATOMS: atom_id res chain seq x y z
N MET A 1 -15.85 7.33 -25.89
CA MET A 1 -15.65 5.98 -25.32
C MET A 1 -14.63 6.11 -24.22
N GLU A 2 -15.01 5.86 -22.97
CA GLU A 2 -14.13 6.07 -21.82
C GLU A 2 -12.96 5.09 -21.84
N GLU A 3 -11.74 5.61 -21.77
CA GLU A 3 -10.54 4.78 -21.77
C GLU A 3 -10.49 3.97 -20.45
N LYS A 4 -10.57 2.64 -20.54
CA LYS A 4 -10.40 1.78 -19.36
C LYS A 4 -8.94 1.86 -18.90
N LEU A 5 -8.71 2.39 -17.70
CA LEU A 5 -7.37 2.55 -17.12
C LEU A 5 -6.68 1.21 -16.88
N MET A 6 -7.42 0.21 -16.38
CA MET A 6 -6.92 -1.14 -16.18
C MET A 6 -7.63 -2.12 -17.10
N SER A 7 -6.87 -2.82 -17.93
CA SER A 7 -7.41 -3.63 -19.02
C SER A 7 -7.50 -5.12 -18.69
N LYS A 8 -6.58 -5.65 -17.85
CA LYS A 8 -6.43 -7.08 -17.55
C LYS A 8 -6.28 -7.34 -16.05
N LYS A 9 -6.78 -8.48 -15.60
CA LYS A 9 -6.59 -8.94 -14.22
C LYS A 9 -5.14 -9.42 -14.05
N LYS A 10 -4.44 -8.88 -13.05
CA LYS A 10 -3.07 -9.30 -12.70
C LYS A 10 -3.05 -10.76 -12.21
N PRO A 11 -2.16 -11.63 -12.72
CA PRO A 11 -1.91 -12.94 -12.11
C PRO A 11 -1.16 -12.77 -10.76
N ALA A 12 -1.23 -13.79 -9.90
CA ALA A 12 -0.37 -13.83 -8.72
C ALA A 12 1.05 -14.25 -9.14
N TYR A 13 2.06 -13.52 -8.67
CA TYR A 13 3.46 -13.83 -8.95
C TYR A 13 4.09 -14.56 -7.76
N PRO A 14 4.80 -15.68 -7.98
CA PRO A 14 5.41 -16.45 -6.91
C PRO A 14 6.58 -15.68 -6.28
N VAL A 15 6.86 -15.96 -5.00
CA VAL A 15 8.04 -15.42 -4.32
C VAL A 15 9.27 -16.17 -4.81
N SER A 16 10.19 -15.48 -5.48
CA SER A 16 11.47 -16.04 -5.93
C SER A 16 12.38 -16.41 -4.76
N GLU A 17 13.31 -17.36 -4.94
CA GLU A 17 14.28 -17.75 -3.90
C GLU A 17 15.11 -16.57 -3.39
N ALA A 18 15.47 -15.65 -4.29
CA ALA A 18 16.20 -14.44 -3.94
C ALA A 18 15.34 -13.49 -3.07
N LEU A 19 14.05 -13.33 -3.39
CA LEU A 19 13.13 -12.54 -2.56
C LEU A 19 12.88 -13.22 -1.21
N ASP A 20 12.74 -14.55 -1.16
CA ASP A 20 12.62 -15.30 0.09
C ASP A 20 13.86 -15.12 0.99
N GLY A 21 15.06 -15.20 0.41
CA GLY A 21 16.32 -14.92 1.10
C GLY A 21 16.39 -13.50 1.66
N TYR A 22 15.89 -12.51 0.90
CA TYR A 22 15.75 -11.14 1.38
C TYR A 22 14.79 -11.03 2.57
N LEU A 23 13.62 -11.67 2.49
CA LEU A 23 12.62 -11.65 3.56
C LEU A 23 13.18 -12.28 4.84
N LYS A 24 13.93 -13.37 4.73
CA LYS A 24 14.65 -13.97 5.85
C LYS A 24 15.69 -13.01 6.44
N HIS A 25 16.49 -12.35 5.60
CA HIS A 25 17.54 -11.45 6.05
C HIS A 25 17.01 -10.20 6.79
N TYR A 26 15.83 -9.71 6.43
CA TYR A 26 15.21 -8.53 7.04
C TYR A 26 14.09 -8.87 8.05
N ASN A 27 14.09 -10.08 8.60
CA ASN A 27 13.11 -10.54 9.61
C ASN A 27 11.64 -10.38 9.17
N ARG A 28 11.38 -10.53 7.87
CA ARG A 28 10.02 -10.60 7.29
C ARG A 28 9.54 -12.02 7.10
N LYS A 29 10.44 -13.01 7.16
CA LYS A 29 10.09 -14.44 7.12
C LYS A 29 10.05 -15.00 8.53
N SER A 30 8.91 -15.57 8.90
CA SER A 30 8.72 -16.24 10.20
C SER A 30 7.88 -17.50 10.00
N GLU A 31 8.15 -18.57 10.72
CA GLU A 31 7.25 -19.72 10.72
C GLU A 31 5.94 -19.33 11.39
N ILE A 32 4.82 -19.55 10.71
CA ILE A 32 3.48 -19.20 11.20
C ILE A 32 2.68 -20.47 11.42
N PRO A 33 1.84 -20.51 12.47
CA PRO A 33 1.09 -21.71 12.84
C PRO A 33 -0.15 -21.96 11.97
N ILE A 34 -0.45 -21.07 11.01
CA ILE A 34 -1.64 -21.16 10.16
C ILE A 34 -1.33 -20.66 8.75
N PHE A 35 -1.81 -21.39 7.75
CA PHE A 35 -1.73 -21.03 6.34
C PHE A 35 -3.07 -20.49 5.83
N TYR A 36 -3.03 -19.81 4.70
CA TYR A 36 -4.24 -19.34 4.03
C TYR A 36 -5.24 -20.48 3.75
N ASP A 37 -4.74 -21.65 3.31
CA ASP A 37 -5.58 -22.81 2.98
C ASP A 37 -6.26 -23.42 4.21
N ASP A 38 -5.68 -23.28 5.40
CA ASP A 38 -6.29 -23.77 6.64
C ASP A 38 -7.58 -23.01 6.96
N LEU A 39 -7.64 -21.72 6.62
CA LEU A 39 -8.81 -20.86 6.81
C LEU A 39 -9.92 -21.14 5.78
N LEU A 40 -9.62 -21.79 4.66
CA LEU A 40 -10.64 -22.20 3.68
C LEU A 40 -11.48 -23.39 4.17
N ARG A 41 -11.13 -24.02 5.30
CA ARG A 41 -11.85 -25.15 5.90
C ARG A 41 -13.17 -24.77 6.59
N PHE A 42 -13.64 -23.53 6.46
CA PHE A 42 -14.88 -23.09 7.11
C PHE A 42 -16.10 -23.90 6.65
N SER A 43 -17.01 -24.18 7.59
CA SER A 43 -18.20 -25.03 7.39
C SER A 43 -19.47 -24.22 7.09
N GLY A 44 -19.44 -22.92 7.32
CA GLY A 44 -20.58 -22.04 7.05
C GLY A 44 -20.16 -20.57 7.11
N SER A 45 -21.07 -19.68 6.70
CA SER A 45 -20.81 -18.24 6.70
C SER A 45 -22.08 -17.42 6.75
N VAL A 46 -21.97 -16.16 7.19
CA VAL A 46 -23.04 -15.15 7.09
C VAL A 46 -22.50 -13.87 6.46
N VAL A 47 -23.35 -13.14 5.75
CA VAL A 47 -22.97 -11.84 5.16
C VAL A 47 -22.72 -10.83 6.28
N VAL A 48 -21.67 -10.01 6.12
CA VAL A 48 -21.40 -8.88 6.99
C VAL A 48 -21.99 -7.63 6.35
N TYR A 49 -22.94 -7.02 7.04
CA TYR A 49 -23.53 -5.74 6.65
C TYR A 49 -22.84 -4.59 7.38
N ASP A 50 -22.82 -3.41 6.74
CA ASP A 50 -22.36 -2.18 7.39
C ASP A 50 -23.44 -1.59 8.32
N ASN A 51 -23.17 -0.43 8.90
CA ASN A 51 -24.12 0.23 9.80
C ASN A 51 -25.40 0.72 9.11
N ASN A 52 -25.45 0.73 7.78
CA ASN A 52 -26.58 1.13 6.96
C ASN A 52 -27.31 -0.07 6.34
N ASP A 53 -26.98 -1.29 6.77
CA ASP A 53 -27.52 -2.55 6.24
C ASP A 53 -27.12 -2.80 4.76
N GLU A 54 -26.02 -2.20 4.30
CA GLU A 54 -25.44 -2.43 2.98
C GLU A 54 -24.44 -3.60 3.02
N ASP A 55 -24.45 -4.46 1.99
CA ASP A 55 -23.55 -5.61 1.88
C ASP A 55 -22.10 -5.15 1.72
N THR A 56 -21.23 -5.56 2.65
CA THR A 56 -19.81 -5.18 2.64
C THR A 56 -18.97 -6.04 1.69
N LEU A 57 -19.54 -7.07 1.06
CA LEU A 57 -18.88 -8.11 0.27
C LEU A 57 -17.97 -9.06 1.09
N TRP A 58 -17.95 -8.88 2.40
CA TRP A 58 -17.31 -9.79 3.35
C TRP A 58 -18.35 -10.77 3.91
N ILE A 59 -17.93 -12.02 4.05
CA ILE A 59 -18.69 -13.03 4.77
C ILE A 59 -17.93 -13.39 6.05
N ARG A 60 -18.63 -13.43 7.19
CA ARG A 60 -18.08 -13.99 8.42
C ARG A 60 -18.15 -15.50 8.34
N VAL A 61 -17.01 -16.16 8.47
CA VAL A 61 -16.92 -17.61 8.35
C VAL A 61 -16.91 -18.28 9.73
N TYR A 62 -17.43 -19.50 9.77
CA TYR A 62 -17.48 -20.33 10.97
C TYR A 62 -16.88 -21.70 10.68
N TYR A 63 -16.16 -22.22 11.66
CA TYR A 63 -15.49 -23.52 11.60
C TYR A 63 -16.20 -24.52 12.49
N SER A 64 -15.96 -25.82 12.24
CA SER A 64 -16.38 -26.88 13.16
C SER A 64 -15.80 -26.64 14.56
N GLU A 65 -16.40 -27.18 15.62
CA GLU A 65 -15.86 -26.99 16.99
C GLU A 65 -14.41 -27.47 17.13
N PHE A 66 -14.05 -28.52 16.39
CA PHE A 66 -12.70 -29.06 16.35
C PHE A 66 -11.73 -28.10 15.67
N ASP A 67 -12.03 -27.68 14.44
CA ASP A 67 -11.17 -26.77 13.67
C ASP A 67 -11.08 -25.39 14.32
N ARG A 68 -12.18 -24.90 14.90
CA ARG A 68 -12.24 -23.57 15.53
C ARG A 68 -11.19 -23.43 16.63
N LYS A 69 -11.03 -24.42 17.49
CA LYS A 69 -10.06 -24.34 18.60
C LYS A 69 -8.63 -24.22 18.07
N GLU A 70 -8.27 -25.06 17.11
CA GLU A 70 -6.95 -25.04 16.45
C GLU A 70 -6.68 -23.71 15.73
N ILE A 71 -7.66 -23.24 14.95
CA ILE A 71 -7.57 -22.00 14.18
C ILE A 71 -7.47 -20.81 15.12
N ASP A 72 -8.33 -20.71 16.14
CA ASP A 72 -8.33 -19.60 17.09
C ASP A 72 -6.99 -19.52 17.84
N ASP A 73 -6.47 -20.66 18.31
CA ASP A 73 -5.17 -20.72 18.99
C ASP A 73 -4.03 -20.28 18.07
N SER A 74 -4.08 -20.64 16.79
CA SER A 74 -3.08 -20.28 15.78
C SER A 74 -3.16 -18.81 15.39
N LEU A 75 -4.36 -18.24 15.24
CA LEU A 75 -4.57 -16.81 14.97
C LEU A 75 -4.08 -15.93 16.13
N LYS A 76 -4.31 -16.34 17.38
CA LYS A 76 -3.76 -15.65 18.56
C LYS A 76 -2.23 -15.70 18.61
N LYS A 77 -1.61 -16.82 18.21
CA LYS A 77 -0.15 -16.92 18.08
C LYS A 77 0.38 -16.00 16.98
N VAL A 78 -0.30 -15.92 15.83
CA VAL A 78 0.02 -14.96 14.77
C VAL A 78 0.01 -13.53 15.31
N TYR A 79 -1.01 -13.16 16.08
CA TYR A 79 -1.05 -11.86 16.76
C TYR A 79 0.17 -11.63 17.66
N SER A 80 0.54 -12.61 18.51
CA SER A 80 1.73 -12.49 19.35
C SER A 80 3.03 -12.33 18.54
N ILE A 81 3.18 -13.00 17.40
CA ILE A 81 4.36 -12.87 16.54
C ILE A 81 4.39 -11.50 15.84
N LEU A 82 3.24 -10.98 15.44
CA LEU A 82 3.14 -9.71 14.72
C LEU A 82 3.33 -8.51 15.68
N HIS A 83 2.73 -8.54 16.87
CA HIS A 83 2.64 -7.39 17.78
C HIS A 83 3.48 -7.50 19.06
N SER A 84 4.10 -8.64 19.33
CA SER A 84 4.87 -8.90 20.56
C SER A 84 6.18 -9.64 20.24
N ASP A 85 6.89 -10.09 21.27
CA ASP A 85 8.11 -10.91 21.17
C ASP A 85 7.82 -12.38 20.82
N GLY A 86 6.57 -12.71 20.45
CA GLY A 86 6.12 -14.08 20.23
C GLY A 86 5.84 -14.87 21.51
N SER A 87 5.88 -14.25 22.70
CA SER A 87 5.56 -14.94 23.95
C SER A 87 4.07 -15.29 24.06
N ASN A 88 3.78 -16.48 24.62
CA ASN A 88 2.42 -16.96 24.83
C ASN A 88 1.74 -16.36 26.06
N ASN A 89 2.42 -15.47 26.81
CA ASN A 89 1.92 -14.95 28.09
C ASN A 89 0.62 -14.14 27.93
N ILE A 90 0.39 -13.53 26.77
CA ILE A 90 -0.82 -12.78 26.47
C ILE A 90 -1.95 -13.62 25.87
N HIS A 91 -1.67 -14.86 25.47
CA HIS A 91 -2.57 -15.70 24.65
C HIS A 91 -3.93 -15.95 25.34
N GLN A 92 -3.92 -16.15 26.67
CA GLN A 92 -5.13 -16.30 27.48
C GLN A 92 -6.04 -15.07 27.52
N TYR A 93 -5.49 -13.89 27.20
CA TYR A 93 -6.22 -12.62 27.18
C TYR A 93 -6.67 -12.22 25.77
N LEU A 94 -6.37 -13.01 24.75
CA LEU A 94 -6.78 -12.75 23.38
C LEU A 94 -8.00 -13.58 23.01
N ASN A 95 -8.95 -12.95 22.33
CA ASN A 95 -10.12 -13.58 21.74
C ASN A 95 -10.17 -13.32 20.24
N VAL A 96 -10.49 -14.34 19.44
CA VAL A 96 -10.83 -14.16 18.03
C VAL A 96 -12.31 -13.80 17.95
N ASP A 97 -12.60 -12.52 17.72
CA ASP A 97 -13.98 -12.04 17.64
C ASP A 97 -14.60 -12.35 16.27
N ALA A 98 -13.79 -12.31 15.21
CA ALA A 98 -14.26 -12.51 13.85
C ALA A 98 -13.15 -13.00 12.92
N VAL A 99 -13.54 -13.89 12.01
CA VAL A 99 -12.79 -14.24 10.80
C VAL A 99 -13.71 -13.92 9.62
N ASP A 100 -13.39 -12.86 8.90
CA ASP A 100 -14.17 -12.43 7.75
C ASP A 100 -13.40 -12.77 6.47
N PHE A 101 -14.05 -13.38 5.49
CA PHE A 101 -13.49 -13.72 4.19
C PHE A 101 -14.06 -12.77 3.11
N CYS A 102 -13.18 -12.14 2.35
CA CYS A 102 -13.59 -11.31 1.23
C CYS A 102 -13.94 -12.19 0.02
N THR A 103 -15.18 -12.10 -0.43
CA THR A 103 -15.67 -12.89 -1.57
C THR A 103 -15.25 -12.30 -2.92
N PHE A 104 -14.81 -11.03 -2.90
CA PHE A 104 -14.45 -10.23 -4.06
C PHE A 104 -12.92 -10.01 -4.15
N GLY A 105 -12.45 -9.55 -5.32
CA GLY A 105 -11.04 -9.21 -5.54
C GLY A 105 -10.16 -10.40 -5.97
N ASN A 106 -8.89 -10.10 -6.24
CA ASN A 106 -7.94 -11.10 -6.76
C ASN A 106 -7.33 -11.97 -5.65
N SER A 107 -6.98 -11.34 -4.52
CA SER A 107 -6.28 -11.96 -3.39
C SER A 107 -7.21 -12.63 -2.38
N LYS A 108 -8.54 -12.40 -2.47
CA LYS A 108 -9.60 -12.94 -1.58
C LYS A 108 -9.13 -13.05 -0.12
N PRO A 109 -8.78 -11.93 0.51
CA PRO A 109 -8.14 -11.96 1.82
C PRO A 109 -9.09 -12.41 2.94
N PHE A 110 -8.51 -12.94 4.01
CA PHE A 110 -9.16 -13.05 5.31
C PHE A 110 -8.80 -11.83 6.17
N ARG A 111 -9.79 -11.26 6.86
CA ARG A 111 -9.63 -10.21 7.87
C ARG A 111 -9.91 -10.83 9.24
N ILE A 112 -8.94 -10.77 10.13
CA ILE A 112 -9.02 -11.35 11.46
C ILE A 112 -9.19 -10.23 12.48
N LYS A 113 -10.22 -10.31 13.32
CA LYS A 113 -10.42 -9.40 14.45
C LYS A 113 -9.98 -10.09 15.74
N ILE A 114 -8.89 -9.61 16.34
CA ILE A 114 -8.44 -10.05 17.66
C ILE A 114 -8.79 -9.00 18.68
N ARG A 115 -9.41 -9.39 19.79
CA ARG A 115 -9.72 -8.52 20.92
C ARG A 115 -8.94 -8.95 22.15
N ASN A 116 -8.35 -7.98 22.84
CA ASN A 116 -7.76 -8.17 24.15
C ASN A 116 -8.87 -8.00 25.21
N ILE A 117 -9.19 -9.07 25.93
CA ILE A 117 -10.32 -9.09 26.88
C ILE A 117 -10.06 -8.27 28.15
N LEU A 118 -8.80 -7.89 28.43
CA LEU A 118 -8.45 -7.11 29.62
C LEU A 118 -8.81 -5.63 29.47
N ASN A 119 -8.73 -5.09 28.26
CA ASN A 119 -8.94 -3.67 27.98
C ASN A 119 -9.97 -3.42 26.88
N ASP A 120 -10.56 -4.48 26.34
CA ASP A 120 -11.56 -4.48 25.26
C ASP A 120 -11.07 -3.86 23.93
N ASN A 121 -9.76 -3.63 23.79
CA ASN A 121 -9.17 -3.14 22.56
C ASN A 121 -9.10 -4.26 21.52
N PHE A 122 -9.38 -3.92 20.26
CA PHE A 122 -9.25 -4.86 19.15
C PHE A 122 -8.22 -4.38 18.13
N THR A 123 -7.70 -5.34 17.38
CA THR A 123 -6.77 -5.11 16.28
C THR A 123 -7.16 -6.02 15.14
N TYR A 124 -6.93 -5.54 13.92
CA TYR A 124 -7.10 -6.33 12.71
C TYR A 124 -5.76 -6.67 12.09
N PHE A 125 -5.68 -7.86 11.52
CA PHE A 125 -4.67 -8.21 10.54
C PHE A 125 -5.30 -9.01 9.40
N TYR A 126 -4.61 -9.09 8.28
CA TYR A 126 -5.10 -9.76 7.09
C TYR A 126 -4.21 -10.96 6.78
N ILE A 127 -4.83 -12.05 6.37
CA ILE A 127 -4.15 -13.24 5.83
C ILE A 127 -4.49 -13.33 4.34
N LYS A 128 -3.44 -13.36 3.52
CA LYS A 128 -3.53 -13.36 2.05
C LYS A 128 -2.65 -14.46 1.49
N ARG A 129 -2.93 -14.90 0.26
CA ARG A 129 -1.92 -15.62 -0.51
C ARG A 129 -0.76 -14.68 -0.85
N THR A 130 0.46 -15.22 -0.88
CA THR A 130 1.64 -14.43 -1.26
C THR A 130 1.60 -14.03 -2.72
N ASP A 131 2.08 -12.82 -2.97
CA ASP A 131 2.33 -12.30 -4.31
C ASP A 131 3.59 -11.42 -4.25
N ALA A 132 4.59 -11.74 -5.08
CA ALA A 132 5.87 -11.02 -5.07
C ALA A 132 5.70 -9.53 -5.34
N SER A 133 4.81 -9.16 -6.26
CA SER A 133 4.51 -7.76 -6.59
C SER A 133 3.96 -7.02 -5.36
N ARG A 134 3.02 -7.60 -4.60
CA ARG A 134 2.55 -7.03 -3.32
C ARG A 134 3.68 -6.87 -2.31
N ILE A 135 4.56 -7.86 -2.17
CA ILE A 135 5.70 -7.81 -1.22
C ILE A 135 6.66 -6.67 -1.58
N TYR A 136 6.98 -6.47 -2.86
CA TYR A 136 7.76 -5.31 -3.29
C TYR A 136 7.07 -4.00 -2.89
N GLY A 137 5.75 -3.93 -3.01
CA GLY A 137 4.97 -2.74 -2.66
C GLY A 137 5.02 -2.43 -1.17
N LEU A 138 4.85 -3.45 -0.33
CA LEU A 138 4.97 -3.34 1.12
C LEU A 138 6.37 -2.87 1.55
N GLU A 139 7.42 -3.42 0.95
CA GLU A 139 8.80 -3.02 1.27
C GLU A 139 9.14 -1.62 0.77
N LEU A 140 8.67 -1.24 -0.42
CA LEU A 140 8.84 0.13 -0.95
C LEU A 140 8.04 1.14 -0.13
N GLU A 141 6.82 0.82 0.31
CA GLU A 141 6.06 1.66 1.23
C GLU A 141 6.80 1.82 2.56
N HIS A 142 7.24 0.72 3.17
CA HIS A 142 7.97 0.74 4.43
C HIS A 142 9.25 1.59 4.39
N MET A 143 9.99 1.58 3.28
CA MET A 143 11.25 2.32 3.15
C MET A 143 11.07 3.76 2.65
N LEU A 144 10.13 3.99 1.72
CA LEU A 144 10.03 5.25 0.97
C LEU A 144 8.84 6.12 1.40
N SER A 145 7.98 5.63 2.29
CA SER A 145 6.88 6.38 2.90
C SER A 145 7.24 6.86 4.31
N PRO A 146 6.48 7.80 4.92
CA PRO A 146 6.69 8.15 6.34
C PRO A 146 6.27 7.03 7.30
N TYR A 147 5.64 5.98 6.80
CA TYR A 147 4.94 4.98 7.60
C TYR A 147 5.66 3.65 7.53
N ASN A 148 5.90 3.08 8.71
CA ASN A 148 6.33 1.70 8.80
C ASN A 148 5.15 0.75 8.57
N LEU A 149 5.44 -0.38 7.95
CA LEU A 149 4.50 -1.48 7.78
C LEU A 149 5.04 -2.73 8.47
N ASN A 150 4.12 -3.44 9.10
CA ASN A 150 4.41 -4.72 9.71
C ASN A 150 3.69 -5.83 8.94
N PHE A 151 4.47 -6.79 8.45
CA PHE A 151 3.97 -7.93 7.72
C PHE A 151 4.98 -9.09 7.82
N LEU A 152 4.47 -10.30 7.66
CA LEU A 152 5.20 -11.55 7.72
C LEU A 152 4.84 -12.43 6.53
N VAL A 153 5.81 -13.17 6.03
CA VAL A 153 5.64 -14.10 4.92
C VAL A 153 6.14 -15.47 5.33
N TYR A 154 5.33 -16.50 5.03
CA TYR A 154 5.75 -17.89 5.16
C TYR A 154 5.12 -18.75 4.08
N LYS A 155 5.96 -19.42 3.29
CA LYS A 155 5.55 -20.21 2.13
C LYS A 155 4.64 -19.38 1.22
N ASP A 156 3.38 -19.79 1.06
CA ASP A 156 2.38 -19.15 0.21
C ASP A 156 1.43 -18.21 0.98
N THR A 157 1.73 -17.92 2.24
CA THR A 157 0.90 -17.09 3.12
C THR A 157 1.59 -15.79 3.51
N LEU A 158 0.89 -14.67 3.31
CA LEU A 158 1.25 -13.32 3.71
C LEU A 158 0.31 -12.86 4.81
N ILE A 159 0.87 -12.40 5.92
CA ILE A 159 0.15 -11.76 7.02
C ILE A 159 0.55 -10.29 7.05
N GLU A 160 -0.41 -9.39 7.05
CA GLU A 160 -0.16 -7.96 7.10
C GLU A 160 -1.01 -7.28 8.17
N GLU A 161 -0.42 -6.34 8.89
CA GLU A 161 -1.12 -5.52 9.86
C GLU A 161 -2.13 -4.60 9.18
N HIS A 162 -3.26 -4.37 9.84
CA HIS A 162 -4.24 -3.41 9.34
C HIS A 162 -3.71 -1.97 9.39
N ILE A 163 -3.79 -1.29 8.25
CA ILE A 163 -3.52 0.14 8.16
C ILE A 163 -4.80 0.89 8.52
N ALA A 164 -4.85 1.42 9.75
CA ALA A 164 -5.98 2.20 10.24
C ALA A 164 -6.10 3.55 9.52
N GLY A 165 -7.35 3.93 9.24
CA GLY A 165 -7.73 5.22 8.67
C GLY A 165 -9.13 5.15 8.08
N ILE A 166 -9.64 6.29 7.65
CA ILE A 166 -10.97 6.41 7.05
C ILE A 166 -10.84 6.07 5.56
N PRO A 167 -11.58 5.08 5.01
CA PRO A 167 -11.58 4.79 3.59
C PRO A 167 -11.77 6.06 2.76
N GLY A 168 -10.96 6.24 1.72
CA GLY A 168 -10.94 7.50 0.96
C GLY A 168 -12.29 7.79 0.29
N ASP A 169 -13.00 6.78 -0.17
CA ASP A 169 -14.35 6.89 -0.73
C ASP A 169 -15.39 7.34 0.32
N GLU A 170 -15.36 6.73 1.51
CA GLU A 170 -16.21 7.13 2.63
C GLU A 170 -15.91 8.58 3.06
N PHE A 171 -14.63 8.94 3.18
CA PHE A 171 -14.20 10.28 3.56
C PHE A 171 -14.67 11.31 2.53
N ILE A 172 -14.44 11.05 1.24
CA ILE A 172 -14.83 11.94 0.13
C ILE A 172 -16.35 12.16 0.14
N LYS A 173 -17.15 11.12 0.38
CA LYS A 173 -18.61 11.19 0.39
C LYS A 173 -19.15 11.93 1.61
N ASN A 174 -18.67 11.59 2.81
CA ASN A 174 -19.35 11.92 4.06
C ASN A 174 -18.66 12.99 4.92
N MET A 175 -17.36 13.22 4.71
CA MET A 175 -16.53 14.09 5.56
C MET A 175 -15.95 15.28 4.80
N LEU A 176 -15.45 15.09 3.58
CA LEU A 176 -14.87 16.15 2.76
C LEU A 176 -15.81 17.37 2.58
N PRO A 177 -17.14 17.22 2.40
CA PRO A 177 -18.05 18.37 2.32
C PRO A 177 -18.11 19.21 3.60
N LYS A 178 -17.80 18.61 4.76
CA LYS A 178 -17.85 19.23 6.09
C LYS A 178 -16.51 19.84 6.51
N CYS A 179 -15.42 19.52 5.79
CA CYS A 179 -14.10 20.10 6.07
C CYS A 179 -14.11 21.62 5.86
N SER A 180 -13.41 22.31 6.76
CA SER A 180 -13.12 23.73 6.65
C SER A 180 -12.15 24.03 5.49
N GLU A 181 -12.05 25.30 5.13
CA GLU A 181 -11.19 25.77 4.04
C GLU A 181 -9.69 25.45 4.27
N PRO A 182 -9.12 25.64 5.48
CA PRO A 182 -7.74 25.22 5.77
C PRO A 182 -7.53 23.71 5.66
N GLU A 183 -8.48 22.91 6.15
CA GLU A 183 -8.40 21.45 6.06
C GLU A 183 -8.42 20.97 4.60
N LYS A 184 -9.27 21.57 3.76
CA LYS A 184 -9.29 21.29 2.31
C LYS A 184 -7.97 21.67 1.64
N ALA A 185 -7.37 22.81 2.00
CA ALA A 185 -6.06 23.21 1.46
C ALA A 185 -4.95 22.23 1.88
N GLN A 186 -4.97 21.74 3.11
CA GLN A 186 -4.04 20.73 3.60
C GLN A 186 -4.24 19.37 2.89
N LEU A 187 -5.49 18.91 2.76
CA LEU A 187 -5.84 17.70 2.01
C LEU A 187 -5.41 17.79 0.55
N ALA A 188 -5.60 18.94 -0.09
CA ALA A 188 -5.14 19.19 -1.46
C ALA A 188 -3.62 19.04 -1.59
N LYS A 189 -2.86 19.65 -0.66
CA LYS A 189 -1.40 19.48 -0.59
C LYS A 189 -1.01 18.01 -0.44
N GLU A 190 -1.65 17.30 0.49
CA GLU A 190 -1.34 15.88 0.74
C GLU A 190 -1.72 14.97 -0.44
N PHE A 191 -2.79 15.27 -1.17
CA PHE A 191 -3.17 14.53 -2.37
C PHE A 191 -2.16 14.70 -3.52
N VAL A 192 -1.62 15.91 -3.71
CA VAL A 192 -0.51 16.14 -4.67
C VAL A 192 0.71 15.30 -4.31
N LYS A 193 1.09 15.30 -3.02
CA LYS A 193 2.22 14.50 -2.52
C LYS A 193 1.97 12.99 -2.66
N PHE A 194 0.78 12.53 -2.29
CA PHE A 194 0.39 11.12 -2.44
C PHE A 194 0.45 10.67 -3.90
N ASN A 195 -0.02 11.50 -4.82
CA ASN A 195 0.03 11.22 -6.27
C ASN A 195 1.47 11.06 -6.79
N GLU A 196 2.41 11.91 -6.35
CA GLU A 196 3.83 11.74 -6.70
C GLU A 196 4.44 10.50 -6.06
N ARG A 197 4.15 10.20 -4.79
CA ARG A 197 4.63 8.98 -4.12
C ARG A 197 4.19 7.72 -4.87
N CYS A 198 2.95 7.68 -5.34
CA CYS A 198 2.45 6.53 -6.10
C CYS A 198 3.18 6.38 -7.44
N MET A 199 3.38 7.49 -8.15
CA MET A 199 4.07 7.50 -9.43
C MET A 199 5.52 7.06 -9.32
N ILE A 200 6.29 7.65 -8.38
CA ILE A 200 7.73 7.36 -8.24
C ILE A 200 7.98 5.89 -7.92
N ARG A 201 7.09 5.29 -7.12
CA ARG A 201 7.23 3.90 -6.68
C ARG A 201 6.58 2.92 -7.62
N LEU A 202 5.86 3.37 -8.66
CA LEU A 202 5.02 2.52 -9.50
C LEU A 202 3.97 1.74 -8.68
N LEU A 203 3.29 2.43 -7.76
CA LEU A 203 2.16 1.90 -6.99
C LEU A 203 0.84 2.19 -7.74
N GLY A 204 0.27 1.15 -8.36
CA GLY A 204 -0.90 1.25 -9.23
C GLY A 204 -2.23 1.18 -8.48
N ASP A 205 -3.32 1.48 -9.21
CA ASP A 205 -4.72 1.32 -8.77
C ASP A 205 -5.08 2.01 -7.46
N MET A 206 -4.70 3.28 -7.34
CA MET A 206 -5.01 4.09 -6.16
C MET A 206 -6.36 4.82 -6.31
N ARG A 207 -7.43 4.04 -6.50
CA ARG A 207 -8.82 4.52 -6.35
C ARG A 207 -9.11 4.87 -4.89
N SER A 208 -10.17 5.63 -4.65
CA SER A 208 -10.50 6.17 -3.32
C SER A 208 -10.71 5.09 -2.25
N TYR A 209 -11.15 3.89 -2.61
CA TYR A 209 -11.27 2.75 -1.68
C TYR A 209 -9.96 1.97 -1.44
N ASN A 210 -8.88 2.27 -2.17
CA ASN A 210 -7.57 1.61 -2.04
C ASN A 210 -6.54 2.42 -1.23
N TYR A 211 -6.97 3.55 -0.65
CA TYR A 211 -6.21 4.33 0.31
C TYR A 211 -7.11 4.80 1.47
N VAL A 212 -6.50 5.18 2.57
CA VAL A 212 -7.17 5.76 3.73
C VAL A 212 -6.67 7.17 4.02
N ILE A 213 -7.56 7.98 4.57
CA ILE A 213 -7.27 9.29 5.12
C ILE A 213 -7.14 9.15 6.63
N VAL A 214 -6.01 9.57 7.17
CA VAL A 214 -5.68 9.50 8.59
C VAL A 214 -5.72 10.91 9.18
N PRO A 215 -6.77 11.27 9.93
CA PRO A 215 -6.79 12.50 10.71
C PRO A 215 -5.91 12.35 11.95
N THR A 216 -5.01 13.30 12.17
CA THR A 216 -4.21 13.41 13.40
C THR A 216 -4.60 14.72 14.08
N HIS A 217 -5.19 14.65 15.27
CA HIS A 217 -5.51 15.85 16.06
C HIS A 217 -4.22 16.47 16.60
N ASP A 218 -3.95 17.71 16.21
CA ASP A 218 -2.93 18.56 16.80
C ASP A 218 -3.59 19.55 17.78
N PHE A 219 -2.82 20.44 18.40
CA PHE A 219 -3.29 21.33 19.47
C PHE A 219 -4.55 22.13 19.11
N ASP A 220 -4.62 22.68 17.89
CA ASP A 220 -5.70 23.58 17.44
C ASP A 220 -6.32 23.20 16.08
N HIS A 221 -5.81 22.16 15.41
CA HIS A 221 -6.30 21.75 14.10
C HIS A 221 -6.12 20.24 13.85
N VAL A 222 -6.73 19.74 12.78
CA VAL A 222 -6.56 18.35 12.32
C VAL A 222 -5.58 18.32 11.16
N VAL A 223 -4.59 17.42 11.25
CA VAL A 223 -3.66 17.11 10.16
C VAL A 223 -4.09 15.85 9.45
N TYR A 224 -4.54 15.97 8.21
CA TYR A 224 -4.87 14.82 7.38
C TYR A 224 -3.64 14.27 6.65
N LYS A 225 -3.55 12.95 6.57
CA LYS A 225 -2.55 12.24 5.77
C LYS A 225 -3.20 11.17 4.92
N ILE A 226 -2.63 10.88 3.75
CA ILE A 226 -3.13 9.83 2.85
C ILE A 226 -2.15 8.66 2.82
N ARG A 227 -2.66 7.46 3.10
CA ARG A 227 -1.90 6.20 3.15
C ARG A 227 -2.51 5.18 2.20
N ALA A 228 -1.68 4.56 1.36
CA ALA A 228 -2.12 3.43 0.55
C ALA A 228 -2.39 2.22 1.45
N ILE A 229 -3.40 1.43 1.09
CA ILE A 229 -3.74 0.16 1.78
C ILE A 229 -3.74 -1.05 0.84
N ASP A 230 -3.83 -0.81 -0.47
CA ASP A 230 -3.67 -1.85 -1.47
C ASP A 230 -2.33 -1.73 -2.21
N PHE A 231 -1.63 -2.85 -2.32
CA PHE A 231 -0.35 -2.99 -3.02
C PHE A 231 -0.42 -4.07 -4.10
N ASP A 232 -1.61 -4.58 -4.42
CA ASP A 232 -1.83 -5.65 -5.41
C ASP A 232 -1.45 -5.22 -6.84
N GLN A 233 -1.35 -3.93 -7.14
CA GLN A 233 -1.00 -3.41 -8.48
C GLN A 233 0.38 -2.74 -8.52
N GLN A 234 1.25 -3.08 -7.56
CA GLN A 234 2.62 -2.61 -7.52
C GLN A 234 3.43 -3.12 -8.74
N CYS A 235 4.06 -2.22 -9.49
CA CYS A 235 4.95 -2.59 -10.61
C CYS A 235 4.32 -3.59 -11.59
N PHE A 236 3.05 -3.43 -11.95
CA PHE A 236 2.40 -4.34 -12.90
C PHE A 236 1.93 -3.66 -14.18
N GLU A 237 1.17 -2.57 -14.07
CA GLU A 237 0.47 -1.95 -15.19
C GLU A 237 1.39 -1.17 -16.14
N GLY A 238 1.07 -1.17 -17.43
CA GLY A 238 1.87 -0.49 -18.45
C GLY A 238 1.60 1.00 -18.59
N LYS A 239 0.38 1.45 -18.24
CA LYS A 239 -0.04 2.84 -18.40
C LYS A 239 0.44 3.68 -17.22
N LEU A 240 1.27 4.69 -17.47
CA LEU A 240 1.78 5.61 -16.45
C LEU A 240 0.66 6.30 -15.65
N LYS A 241 -0.49 6.57 -16.29
CA LYS A 241 -1.67 7.15 -15.63
C LYS A 241 -2.21 6.30 -14.48
N VAL A 242 -2.01 4.98 -14.50
CA VAL A 242 -2.49 4.07 -13.44
C VAL A 242 -1.72 4.28 -12.12
N TYR A 243 -0.50 4.79 -12.20
CA TYR A 243 0.33 5.12 -11.04
C TYR A 243 0.08 6.55 -10.52
N ARG A 244 -0.93 7.23 -11.05
CA ARG A 244 -1.25 8.62 -10.73
C ARG A 244 -2.72 8.71 -10.28
N PRO A 245 -3.00 8.63 -8.95
CA PRO A 245 -4.34 8.69 -8.36
C PRO A 245 -5.29 9.72 -9.01
N GLN A 246 -4.80 10.86 -9.45
CA GLN A 246 -5.60 11.91 -10.10
C GLN A 246 -6.37 11.48 -11.36
N PHE A 247 -6.02 10.36 -12.00
CA PHE A 247 -6.71 9.90 -13.21
C PHE A 247 -7.89 8.95 -12.93
N PHE A 248 -8.04 8.46 -11.70
CA PHE A 248 -9.19 7.65 -11.31
C PHE A 248 -10.40 8.54 -11.06
N LYS A 249 -11.56 8.15 -11.61
CA LYS A 249 -12.79 8.94 -11.50
C LYS A 249 -13.29 9.04 -10.07
N GLU A 250 -13.04 7.98 -9.30
CA GLU A 250 -13.35 7.86 -7.89
C GLU A 250 -12.64 8.95 -7.06
N ASN A 251 -11.57 9.55 -7.60
CA ASN A 251 -10.82 10.64 -6.98
C ASN A 251 -11.18 12.02 -7.54
N TYR A 252 -12.20 12.14 -8.40
CA TYR A 252 -12.53 13.41 -9.08
C TYR A 252 -12.71 14.58 -8.11
N GLN A 253 -13.42 14.37 -6.99
CA GLN A 253 -13.63 15.43 -5.99
C GLN A 253 -12.32 15.88 -5.32
N MET A 254 -11.35 14.98 -5.15
CA MET A 254 -10.01 15.35 -4.66
C MET A 254 -9.24 16.18 -5.69
N VAL A 255 -9.39 15.86 -6.98
CA VAL A 255 -8.75 16.60 -8.07
C VAL A 255 -9.35 18.00 -8.20
N GLU A 256 -10.66 18.15 -8.15
CA GLU A 256 -11.32 19.47 -8.17
C GLU A 256 -10.92 20.30 -6.96
N MET A 257 -10.88 19.71 -5.76
CA MET A 257 -10.38 20.39 -4.57
C MET A 257 -8.94 20.91 -4.76
N VAL A 258 -8.05 20.11 -5.38
CA VAL A 258 -6.69 20.58 -5.70
C VAL A 258 -6.72 21.78 -6.64
N ARG A 259 -7.56 21.73 -7.70
CA ARG A 259 -7.69 22.82 -8.68
C ARG A 259 -8.25 24.11 -8.07
N GLU A 260 -9.16 23.99 -7.11
CA GLU A 260 -9.76 25.14 -6.43
C GLU A 260 -8.82 25.74 -5.37
N LYS A 261 -8.06 24.91 -4.64
CA LYS A 261 -7.26 25.36 -3.49
C LYS A 261 -5.83 25.74 -3.84
N LEU A 262 -5.24 25.16 -4.88
CA LEU A 262 -3.81 25.30 -5.15
C LEU A 262 -3.54 25.97 -6.50
N LEU A 263 -2.64 26.96 -6.47
CA LEU A 263 -2.03 27.49 -7.69
C LEU A 263 -1.04 26.48 -8.27
N ARG A 264 -0.77 26.60 -9.58
CA ARG A 264 0.17 25.72 -10.28
C ARG A 264 1.55 25.68 -9.62
N ASP A 265 2.08 26.83 -9.23
CA ASP A 265 3.40 26.92 -8.60
C ASP A 265 3.42 26.20 -7.25
N SER A 266 2.34 26.26 -6.47
CA SER A 266 2.21 25.52 -5.22
C SER A 266 2.16 24.01 -5.48
N VAL A 267 1.46 23.57 -6.52
CA VAL A 267 1.44 22.16 -6.92
C VAL A 267 2.85 21.69 -7.28
N ASP A 268 3.57 22.43 -8.10
CA ASP A 268 4.93 22.05 -8.53
C ASP A 268 5.92 22.07 -7.36
N GLN A 269 5.79 23.03 -6.44
CA GLN A 269 6.52 23.04 -5.17
C GLN A 269 6.27 21.77 -4.34
N TYR A 270 5.01 21.36 -4.15
CA TYR A 270 4.70 20.18 -3.34
C TYR A 270 5.18 18.88 -3.98
N LYS A 271 5.20 18.79 -5.32
CA LYS A 271 5.84 17.66 -6.02
C LYS A 271 7.34 17.62 -5.74
N LEU A 272 8.00 18.77 -5.80
CA LEU A 272 9.43 18.89 -5.55
C LEU A 272 9.80 18.53 -4.11
N GLU A 273 9.00 19.00 -3.13
CA GLU A 273 9.13 18.61 -1.72
C GLU A 273 9.05 17.09 -1.57
N GLU A 274 8.04 16.44 -2.16
CA GLU A 274 7.88 14.99 -2.05
C GLU A 274 9.02 14.23 -2.74
N ARG A 275 9.44 14.64 -3.94
CA ARG A 275 10.59 14.03 -4.64
C ARG A 275 11.87 14.12 -3.83
N SER A 276 12.14 15.28 -3.20
CA SER A 276 13.28 15.45 -2.30
C SER A 276 13.19 14.54 -1.06
N MET A 277 12.00 14.42 -0.45
CA MET A 277 11.78 13.52 0.68
C MET A 277 12.01 12.06 0.29
N VAL A 278 11.49 11.62 -0.86
CA VAL A 278 11.69 10.26 -1.37
C VAL A 278 13.17 10.02 -1.69
N ALA A 279 13.88 10.97 -2.31
CA ALA A 279 15.32 10.86 -2.58
C ALA A 279 16.13 10.64 -1.30
N LYS A 280 15.84 11.41 -0.24
CA LYS A 280 16.48 11.26 1.08
C LYS A 280 16.18 9.88 1.71
N ARG A 281 14.96 9.37 1.56
CA ARG A 281 14.59 8.02 2.03
C ARG A 281 15.27 6.90 1.25
N ILE A 282 15.46 7.06 -0.06
CA ILE A 282 16.23 6.13 -0.88
C ILE A 282 17.67 6.04 -0.34
N LEU A 283 18.27 7.19 -0.01
CA LEU A 283 19.62 7.25 0.57
C LEU A 283 19.69 6.60 1.96
N SER A 284 18.77 6.96 2.87
CA SER A 284 18.77 6.45 4.24
C SER A 284 18.44 4.95 4.34
N SER A 285 17.68 4.41 3.38
CA SER A 285 17.37 2.97 3.30
C SER A 285 18.60 2.12 2.95
N GLY A 286 19.67 2.74 2.44
CA GLY A 286 21.00 2.15 2.30
C GLY A 286 21.01 0.79 1.58
N ASN A 287 21.52 -0.23 2.25
CA ASN A 287 21.67 -1.56 1.67
C ASN A 287 20.35 -2.30 1.46
N ARG A 288 19.30 -1.98 2.22
CA ARG A 288 17.99 -2.67 2.12
C ARG A 288 17.35 -2.43 0.76
N ILE A 289 17.22 -1.17 0.37
CA ILE A 289 16.64 -0.81 -0.93
C ILE A 289 17.52 -1.28 -2.10
N LYS A 290 18.85 -1.26 -1.94
CA LYS A 290 19.79 -1.79 -2.96
C LYS A 290 19.57 -3.28 -3.21
N LYS A 291 19.44 -4.08 -2.16
CA LYS A 291 19.14 -5.53 -2.27
C LYS A 291 17.77 -5.77 -2.90
N LEU A 292 16.73 -5.07 -2.42
CA LEU A 292 15.37 -5.24 -2.97
C LEU A 292 15.33 -4.93 -4.47
N ARG A 293 15.96 -3.83 -4.89
CA ARG A 293 16.04 -3.44 -6.31
C ARG A 293 16.82 -4.43 -7.16
N ALA A 294 17.94 -4.97 -6.64
CA ALA A 294 18.70 -5.99 -7.36
C ALA A 294 17.85 -7.22 -7.67
N ILE A 295 17.09 -7.70 -6.68
CA ILE A 295 16.20 -8.86 -6.83
C ILE A 295 15.06 -8.53 -7.81
N CYS A 296 14.40 -7.37 -7.63
CA CYS A 296 13.27 -6.97 -8.47
C CYS A 296 13.65 -6.89 -9.97
N LYS A 297 14.89 -6.51 -10.30
CA LYS A 297 15.39 -6.47 -11.69
C LYS A 297 15.43 -7.83 -12.37
N GLU A 298 15.63 -8.90 -11.60
CA GLU A 298 15.71 -10.27 -12.11
C GLU A 298 14.35 -10.98 -12.07
N ASP A 299 13.37 -10.42 -11.35
CA ASP A 299 12.04 -10.99 -11.17
C ASP A 299 11.10 -10.66 -12.35
N THR A 300 10.17 -11.56 -12.61
CA THR A 300 9.14 -11.40 -13.66
C THR A 300 7.80 -11.09 -13.00
N ILE A 301 7.53 -9.79 -12.81
CA ILE A 301 6.33 -9.28 -12.10
C ILE A 301 5.36 -8.49 -13.00
N SER A 302 5.57 -8.50 -14.31
CA SER A 302 4.75 -7.82 -15.31
C SER A 302 4.87 -8.50 -16.68
N THR A 303 4.06 -8.06 -17.65
CA THR A 303 4.11 -8.56 -19.03
C THR A 303 5.03 -7.70 -19.90
N GLU A 304 5.55 -8.26 -21.00
CA GLU A 304 6.40 -7.53 -21.94
C GLU A 304 5.70 -6.29 -22.52
N GLU A 305 4.40 -6.35 -22.80
CA GLU A 305 3.65 -5.21 -23.32
C GLU A 305 3.55 -4.08 -22.29
N ASN A 306 3.33 -4.43 -21.02
CA ASN A 306 3.27 -3.46 -19.94
C ASN A 306 4.64 -2.79 -19.74
N ILE A 307 5.72 -3.56 -19.76
CA ILE A 307 7.10 -3.06 -19.64
C ILE A 307 7.42 -2.11 -20.81
N ALA A 308 7.10 -2.51 -22.05
CA ALA A 308 7.36 -1.73 -23.25
C ALA A 308 6.63 -0.38 -23.24
N LEU A 309 5.34 -0.39 -22.88
CA LEU A 309 4.54 0.84 -22.79
C LEU A 309 5.04 1.77 -21.68
N LEU A 310 5.31 1.21 -20.50
CA LEU A 310 5.67 2.04 -19.35
C LEU A 310 7.03 2.69 -19.52
N LYS A 311 8.03 1.94 -20.02
CA LYS A 311 9.38 2.50 -20.23
C LYS A 311 9.39 3.61 -21.28
N GLU A 312 8.55 3.51 -22.32
CA GLU A 312 8.37 4.59 -23.29
C GLU A 312 7.77 5.83 -22.62
N GLN A 313 6.65 5.67 -21.90
CA GLN A 313 5.95 6.80 -21.26
C GLN A 313 6.79 7.50 -20.19
N ILE A 314 7.53 6.75 -19.36
CA ILE A 314 8.45 7.34 -18.38
C ILE A 314 9.65 7.98 -19.07
N GLY A 315 10.18 7.35 -20.13
CA GLY A 315 11.26 7.93 -20.95
C GLY A 315 10.86 9.28 -21.53
N THR A 316 9.64 9.42 -22.07
CA THR A 316 9.11 10.70 -22.54
C THR A 316 8.93 11.71 -21.40
N LEU A 317 8.38 11.29 -20.26
CA LEU A 317 8.14 12.19 -19.12
C LEU A 317 9.45 12.74 -18.54
N THR A 318 10.49 11.92 -18.46
CA THR A 318 11.77 12.26 -17.83
C THR A 318 12.83 12.77 -18.81
N SER A 319 12.59 12.60 -20.12
CA SER A 319 13.60 12.78 -21.17
C SER A 319 14.88 11.96 -20.95
N ASP A 320 14.82 10.86 -20.18
CA ASP A 320 15.96 9.96 -19.94
C ASP A 320 15.91 8.78 -20.93
N SER A 321 16.81 8.82 -21.91
CA SER A 321 16.91 7.78 -22.95
C SER A 321 17.26 6.38 -22.40
N ASN A 322 17.76 6.28 -21.17
CA ASN A 322 18.11 4.99 -20.59
C ASN A 322 16.90 4.08 -20.34
N PHE A 323 15.69 4.62 -20.21
CA PHE A 323 14.47 3.81 -20.06
C PHE A 323 14.25 2.87 -21.25
N SER A 324 14.66 3.26 -22.47
CA SER A 324 14.53 2.41 -23.67
C SER A 324 15.24 1.05 -23.53
N LYS A 325 16.31 1.00 -22.72
CA LYS A 325 17.15 -0.18 -22.51
C LYS A 325 16.58 -1.16 -21.48
N CYS A 326 15.58 -0.76 -20.70
CA CYS A 326 14.95 -1.63 -19.71
C CYS A 326 14.25 -2.82 -20.40
N LYS A 327 14.51 -4.01 -19.86
CA LYS A 327 13.97 -5.31 -20.26
C LYS A 327 12.99 -5.86 -19.23
N THR A 328 13.19 -5.57 -17.94
CA THR A 328 12.29 -6.01 -16.87
C THR A 328 11.60 -4.83 -16.19
N MET A 329 10.48 -5.09 -15.52
CA MET A 329 9.78 -4.05 -14.75
C MET A 329 10.61 -3.56 -13.57
N GLY A 330 11.41 -4.43 -12.96
CA GLY A 330 12.33 -4.03 -11.91
C GLY A 330 13.42 -3.09 -12.40
N GLU A 331 13.88 -3.20 -13.66
CA GLU A 331 14.81 -2.23 -14.25
C GLU A 331 14.15 -0.85 -14.48
N VAL A 332 12.86 -0.83 -14.86
CA VAL A 332 12.10 0.42 -14.97
C VAL A 332 11.97 1.10 -13.61
N LEU A 333 11.61 0.34 -12.57
CA LEU A 333 11.55 0.83 -11.19
C LEU A 333 12.92 1.34 -10.71
N ASP A 334 13.97 0.55 -10.92
CA ASP A 334 15.35 0.86 -10.52
C ASP A 334 15.81 2.20 -11.10
N LEU A 335 15.57 2.39 -12.41
CA LEU A 335 15.93 3.60 -13.12
C LEU A 335 15.08 4.80 -12.67
N ALA A 336 13.79 4.62 -12.42
CA ALA A 336 12.91 5.67 -11.89
C ALA A 336 13.38 6.14 -10.49
N LEU A 337 13.69 5.21 -9.58
CA LEU A 337 14.22 5.55 -8.26
C LEU A 337 15.59 6.22 -8.34
N ASN A 338 16.47 5.75 -9.25
CA ASN A 338 17.76 6.40 -9.50
C ASN A 338 17.61 7.81 -10.09
N PHE A 339 16.64 8.02 -11.00
CA PHE A 339 16.34 9.33 -11.54
C PHE A 339 15.92 10.28 -10.42
N VAL A 340 15.01 9.88 -9.54
CA VAL A 340 14.58 10.71 -8.40
C VAL A 340 15.75 11.00 -7.46
N ARG A 341 16.55 9.97 -7.11
CA ARG A 341 17.71 10.17 -6.24
C ARG A 341 18.69 11.19 -6.82
N ARG A 342 19.16 10.98 -8.07
CA ARG A 342 20.17 11.82 -8.71
C ARG A 342 19.74 13.28 -8.87
N ASN A 343 18.46 13.53 -9.14
CA ASN A 343 17.96 14.87 -9.43
C ASN A 343 17.48 15.63 -8.19
N TYR A 344 17.22 14.94 -7.06
CA TYR A 344 16.59 15.56 -5.89
C TYR A 344 17.30 15.30 -4.55
N GLU A 345 18.46 14.62 -4.53
CA GLU A 345 19.20 14.36 -3.28
C GLU A 345 19.75 15.64 -2.63
N ASP A 346 20.26 16.57 -3.43
CA ASP A 346 20.86 17.83 -2.95
C ASP A 346 19.87 18.99 -2.87
N VAL A 347 18.59 18.74 -3.19
CA VAL A 347 17.56 19.78 -3.12
C VAL A 347 17.28 20.11 -1.65
N SER A 348 17.76 21.29 -1.25
CA SER A 348 17.47 21.88 0.06
C SER A 348 16.13 22.59 0.06
N MET A 349 15.45 22.64 1.22
CA MET A 349 14.21 23.42 1.38
C MET A 349 14.40 24.89 1.03
N LYS A 350 15.62 25.42 1.23
CA LYS A 350 15.99 26.80 0.86
C LYS A 350 15.93 27.02 -0.66
N GLN A 351 16.49 26.11 -1.46
CA GLN A 351 16.43 26.19 -2.93
C GLN A 351 15.01 26.01 -3.49
N ILE A 352 14.18 25.20 -2.83
CA ILE A 352 12.76 25.03 -3.18
C ILE A 352 12.00 26.35 -2.97
N ILE A 353 12.21 27.02 -1.82
CA ILE A 353 11.55 28.28 -1.49
C ILE A 353 12.02 29.43 -2.40
N GLU A 354 13.29 29.41 -2.81
CA GLU A 354 13.88 30.45 -3.68
C GLU A 354 13.59 30.25 -5.19
N GLN A 355 12.78 29.25 -5.60
CA GLN A 355 12.44 28.92 -6.99
C GLN A 355 13.65 28.72 -7.95
N ASN A 356 14.84 28.45 -7.41
CA ASN A 356 16.09 28.35 -8.20
C ASN A 356 16.31 26.98 -8.84
N ILE A 357 15.24 26.22 -9.11
CA ILE A 357 15.32 24.85 -9.66
C ILE A 357 14.64 24.84 -11.02
N LYS A 358 15.42 24.59 -12.09
CA LYS A 358 14.87 24.28 -13.41
C LYS A 358 14.12 22.94 -13.32
N ILE A 359 12.82 22.98 -13.63
CA ILE A 359 11.91 21.83 -13.65
C ILE A 359 12.38 20.78 -14.66
#